data_AF-A0A3D9IJD2-F1
#
_entry.id   AF-A0A3D9IJD2-F1
#
_cell.length_a   1.000
_cell.length_b   1.000
_cell.length_c   1.000
_cell.angle_alpha   90.00
_cell.angle_beta   90.00
_cell.angle_gamma   90.00
#
_symmetry.space_group_name_H-M   'P 1'
#
loop_
_entity.id
_entity.type
_entity.pdbx_description
1 polymer ?
#
loop_
_entity_poly.entity_id
_entity_poly.type
_entity_poly.pdbx_seq_one_letter_code
_entity_poly.pdbx_strand_id
1 'polypeptide(L)'
;MHGLLYGQELHEAGMEVELYFDGAGTQWPNEFSKPDHLLNPLYKQVTKTGIIKGGCGACAGAFEVVEEVQQAGVKLVGSEANSGHLPFAQFMKDGFVPIIL
;
A
#
# COMPACT_ATOMS: atom_id res chain seq x y z
N MET A 1 4.00 7.04 6.26
CA MET A 1 3.55 7.13 7.67
C MET A 1 2.07 7.45 7.76
N HIS A 2 1.60 8.64 7.37
CA HIS A 2 0.20 9.05 7.53
C HIS A 2 -0.79 8.09 6.87
N GLY A 3 -0.45 7.48 5.73
CA GLY A 3 -1.30 6.45 5.12
C GLY A 3 -1.56 5.25 6.02
N LEU A 4 -0.55 4.80 6.80
CA LEU A 4 -0.73 3.72 7.77
C LEU A 4 -1.60 4.17 8.95
N LEU A 5 -1.39 5.40 9.45
CA LEU A 5 -2.15 5.95 10.58
C LEU A 5 -3.63 6.13 10.23
N TYR A 6 -3.91 6.78 9.09
CA TYR A 6 -5.29 7.01 8.64
C TYR A 6 -5.97 5.69 8.24
N GLY A 7 -5.24 4.79 7.58
CA GLY A 7 -5.76 3.46 7.27
C GLY A 7 -6.17 2.70 8.52
N GLN A 8 -5.34 2.71 9.57
CA GLN A 8 -5.67 2.07 10.85
C GLN A 8 -6.87 2.73 11.52
N GLU A 9 -6.89 4.05 11.63
CA GLU A 9 -7.99 4.80 12.26
C GLU A 9 -9.34 4.52 11.57
N LEU A 10 -9.37 4.56 10.24
CA LEU A 10 -10.57 4.27 9.45
C LEU A 10 -11.04 2.82 9.64
N HIS A 11 -10.10 1.86 9.68
CA HIS A 11 -10.41 0.46 9.94
C HIS A 11 -10.99 0.26 11.35
N GLU A 12 -10.40 0.88 12.37
CA GLU A 12 -10.86 0.82 13.76
C GLU A 12 -12.24 1.48 13.93
N ALA A 13 -12.57 2.47 13.11
CA ALA A 13 -13.91 3.06 13.03
C ALA A 13 -14.94 2.18 12.30
N GLY A 14 -14.56 0.98 11.83
CA GLY A 14 -15.44 0.03 11.14
C GLY A 14 -15.70 0.38 9.67
N MET A 15 -14.89 1.26 9.08
CA MET A 15 -15.01 1.64 7.68
C MET A 15 -14.30 0.63 6.78
N GLU A 16 -14.83 0.45 5.57
CA GLU A 16 -14.11 -0.24 4.51
C GLU A 16 -12.98 0.65 4.00
N VAL A 17 -11.75 0.15 4.09
CA VAL A 17 -10.54 0.87 3.68
C VAL A 17 -9.57 -0.08 2.99
N GLU A 18 -9.01 0.39 1.89
CA GLU A 18 -7.94 -0.27 1.17
C GLU A 18 -6.72 0.65 1.09
N LEU A 19 -5.57 0.13 1.52
CA LEU A 19 -4.30 0.83 1.48
C LEU A 19 -3.43 0.27 0.37
N TYR A 20 -2.97 1.16 -0.52
CA TYR A 20 -2.02 0.83 -1.58
C TYR A 20 -0.76 1.69 -1.45
N PHE A 21 0.40 1.09 -1.72
CA PHE A 21 1.65 1.82 -1.89
C PHE A 21 1.78 2.27 -3.34
N ASP A 22 1.94 3.56 -3.59
CA ASP A 22 2.06 4.12 -4.93
C ASP A 22 3.23 5.11 -5.03
N GLY A 23 3.70 5.40 -6.23
CA GLY A 23 4.86 6.28 -6.45
C GLY A 23 6.07 5.86 -5.61
N ALA A 24 6.77 6.84 -5.01
CA ALA A 24 7.88 6.56 -4.09
C ALA A 24 7.44 5.81 -2.81
N GLY A 25 6.14 5.76 -2.54
CA GLY A 25 5.53 4.94 -1.50
C GLY A 25 5.91 3.47 -1.60
N THR A 26 6.15 2.93 -2.81
CA THR A 26 6.52 1.53 -3.02
C THR A 26 7.88 1.14 -2.43
N GLN A 27 8.74 2.09 -2.09
CA GLN A 27 10.03 1.78 -1.45
C GLN A 27 9.90 1.48 0.05
N TRP A 28 8.81 1.94 0.69
CA TRP A 28 8.65 1.90 2.14
C TRP A 28 8.26 0.55 2.77
N PRO A 29 7.53 -0.37 2.12
CA PRO A 29 7.19 -1.66 2.71
C PRO A 29 8.40 -2.40 3.29
N ASN A 30 9.52 -2.40 2.57
CA ASN A 30 10.75 -3.03 3.01
C ASN A 30 11.34 -2.33 4.24
N GLU A 31 11.48 -1.00 4.20
CA GLU A 31 11.97 -0.19 5.31
C GLU A 31 11.12 -0.37 6.57
N PHE A 32 9.79 -0.35 6.43
CA PHE A 32 8.88 -0.56 7.54
C PHE A 32 8.91 -1.97 8.09
N SER A 33 9.35 -2.97 7.31
CA SER A 33 9.44 -4.35 7.76
C SER A 33 10.65 -4.61 8.68
N LYS A 34 11.66 -3.75 8.64
CA LYS A 34 12.89 -3.87 9.45
C LYS A 34 12.58 -3.75 10.95
N PRO A 35 13.03 -4.69 11.80
CA PRO A 35 12.68 -4.71 13.23
C PRO A 35 13.10 -3.46 14.04
N ASP A 36 14.15 -2.77 13.60
CA ASP A 36 14.72 -1.56 14.21
C ASP A 36 14.07 -0.26 13.69
N HIS A 37 13.21 -0.34 12.67
CA HIS A 37 12.53 0.83 12.14
C HIS A 37 11.44 1.32 13.12
N LEU A 38 11.41 2.63 13.37
CA LEU A 38 10.47 3.27 14.31
C LEU A 38 9.00 2.89 14.05
N LEU A 39 8.62 2.82 12.77
CA LEU A 39 7.26 2.48 12.34
C LEU A 39 7.00 0.96 12.19
N ASN A 40 7.96 0.09 12.50
CA ASN A 40 7.76 -1.36 12.39
C ASN A 40 6.59 -1.89 13.24
N PRO A 41 6.39 -1.45 14.49
CA PRO A 41 5.24 -1.89 15.28
C PRO A 41 3.91 -1.49 14.64
N LEU A 42 3.80 -0.25 14.15
CA LEU A 42 2.61 0.26 13.45
C LEU A 42 2.38 -0.54 12.17
N TYR A 43 3.40 -0.70 11.33
CA TYR A 43 3.29 -1.43 10.08
C TYR A 43 2.81 -2.88 10.30
N LYS A 44 3.38 -3.59 11.29
CA LYS A 44 2.91 -4.92 11.67
C LYS A 44 1.47 -4.96 12.15
N GLN A 45 1.02 -3.95 12.90
CA GLN A 45 -0.39 -3.87 13.32
C GLN A 45 -1.30 -3.69 12.10
N VAL A 46 -0.98 -2.74 11.22
CA VAL A 46 -1.77 -2.48 10.01
C VAL A 46 -1.78 -3.69 9.08
N THR A 47 -0.64 -4.37 8.86
CA THR A 47 -0.60 -5.59 8.05
C THR A 47 -1.54 -6.68 8.59
N LYS A 48 -1.66 -6.84 9.92
CA LYS A 48 -2.57 -7.82 10.54
C LYS A 48 -4.05 -7.52 10.30
N THR A 49 -4.42 -6.26 10.07
CA THR A 49 -5.82 -5.88 9.75
C THR A 49 -6.25 -6.36 8.36
N GLY A 50 -5.29 -6.62 7.46
CA GLY A 50 -5.57 -7.02 6.08
C GLY A 50 -6.02 -5.88 5.16
N ILE A 51 -5.94 -4.61 5.59
CA ILE A 51 -6.31 -3.46 4.75
C ILE A 51 -5.25 -3.10 3.71
N ILE A 52 -3.99 -3.53 3.88
CA ILE A 52 -2.93 -3.35 2.88
C ILE A 52 -3.22 -4.28 1.71
N LYS A 53 -3.65 -3.72 0.58
CA LYS A 53 -4.07 -4.47 -0.60
C LYS A 53 -3.00 -4.57 -1.67
N GLY A 54 -1.93 -3.79 -1.63
CA GLY A 54 -0.81 -3.99 -2.56
C GLY A 54 0.04 -2.75 -2.80
N GLY A 55 0.95 -2.85 -3.76
CA GLY A 55 1.76 -1.75 -4.27
C GLY A 55 1.64 -1.64 -5.79
N CYS A 56 1.76 -0.43 -6.32
CA CYS A 56 1.73 -0.14 -7.74
C CYS A 56 2.89 -0.86 -8.47
N GLY A 57 2.56 -1.74 -9.43
CA GLY A 57 3.54 -2.55 -10.16
C GLY A 57 4.49 -1.73 -11.01
N ALA A 58 3.96 -0.77 -11.77
CA ALA A 58 4.75 0.13 -12.60
C ALA A 58 5.70 0.99 -11.76
N CYS A 59 5.25 1.51 -10.61
CA CYS A 59 6.11 2.30 -9.72
C CYS A 59 7.21 1.44 -9.07
N ALA A 60 6.87 0.23 -8.59
CA ALA A 60 7.88 -0.68 -8.04
C ALA A 60 8.96 -1.03 -9.08
N GLY A 61 8.57 -1.22 -10.35
CA GLY A 61 9.51 -1.40 -11.45
C GLY A 61 10.37 -0.16 -11.71
N ALA A 62 9.76 1.03 -11.75
CA ALA A 62 10.47 2.29 -11.99
C ALA A 62 11.47 2.65 -10.89
N PHE A 63 11.21 2.24 -9.64
CA PHE A 63 12.10 2.43 -8.50
C PHE A 63 13.00 1.22 -8.23
N GLU A 64 12.94 0.17 -9.06
CA GLU A 64 13.75 -1.06 -8.93
C GLU A 64 13.58 -1.78 -7.58
N VAL A 65 12.36 -1.74 -7.00
CA VAL A 65 12.03 -2.34 -5.68
C VAL A 65 11.02 -3.50 -5.73
N VAL A 66 10.89 -4.15 -6.90
CA VAL A 66 9.91 -5.23 -7.11
C VAL A 66 10.10 -6.37 -6.11
N GLU A 67 11.33 -6.82 -5.91
CA GLU A 67 11.64 -7.95 -5.02
C GLU A 67 11.43 -7.58 -3.56
N GLU A 68 11.86 -6.39 -3.16
CA GLU A 68 11.76 -5.87 -1.80
C GLU A 68 10.30 -5.69 -1.38
N VAL A 69 9.44 -5.21 -2.27
CA VAL A 69 8.00 -5.08 -2.03
C VAL A 69 7.37 -6.46 -1.79
N GLN A 70 7.74 -7.45 -2.61
CA GLN A 70 7.24 -8.82 -2.48
C GLN A 70 7.76 -9.52 -1.21
N GLN A 71 9.04 -9.34 -0.87
CA GLN A 71 9.64 -9.85 0.36
C GLN A 71 9.01 -9.24 1.61
N ALA A 72 8.56 -7.98 1.53
CA ALA A 72 7.79 -7.31 2.58
C ALA A 72 6.33 -7.81 2.68
N GLY A 73 5.93 -8.80 1.88
CA GLY A 73 4.59 -9.39 1.88
C GLY A 73 3.54 -8.58 1.14
N VAL A 74 3.96 -7.58 0.35
CA VAL A 74 3.05 -6.72 -0.41
C VAL A 74 2.99 -7.21 -1.85
N LYS A 75 1.79 -7.53 -2.34
CA LYS A 75 1.61 -7.91 -3.74
C LYS A 75 1.69 -6.70 -4.67
N LEU A 76 2.21 -6.90 -5.87
CA LEU A 76 2.16 -5.89 -6.93
C LEU A 76 0.80 -5.90 -7.62
N VAL A 77 0.28 -4.70 -7.86
CA VAL A 77 -1.05 -4.46 -8.44
C VAL A 77 -0.88 -3.58 -9.68
N GLY A 78 -1.51 -4.02 -10.75
CA GLY A 78 -1.51 -3.35 -12.05
C GLY A 78 -1.76 -4.36 -13.17
N SER A 79 -2.15 -3.86 -14.33
CA SER A 79 -2.46 -4.64 -15.52
C SER A 79 -2.05 -3.89 -16.78
N GLU A 80 -2.06 -4.55 -17.94
CA GLU A 80 -1.84 -3.88 -19.23
C GLU A 80 -2.84 -2.74 -19.48
N ALA A 81 -4.10 -2.90 -19.06
CA ALA A 81 -5.16 -1.91 -19.27
C ALA A 81 -4.92 -0.56 -18.58
N ASN A 82 -4.04 -0.52 -17.58
CA ASN A 82 -3.64 0.67 -16.86
C ASN A 82 -2.11 0.83 -16.81
N SER A 83 -1.41 0.27 -17.81
CA SER A 83 0.05 0.39 -17.96
C SER A 83 0.83 -0.03 -16.70
N GLY A 84 0.33 -1.02 -15.97
CA GLY A 84 0.93 -1.53 -14.73
C GLY A 84 0.70 -0.67 -13.49
N HIS A 85 0.00 0.46 -13.59
CA HIS A 85 -0.34 1.29 -12.43
C HIS A 85 -1.52 0.73 -11.63
N LEU A 86 -1.89 1.38 -10.53
CA LEU A 86 -3.11 1.02 -9.80
C LEU A 86 -4.36 1.26 -10.67
N PRO A 87 -5.41 0.43 -10.57
CA PRO A 87 -6.65 0.60 -11.33
C PRO A 87 -7.52 1.72 -10.73
N PHE A 88 -6.99 2.94 -10.69
CA PHE A 88 -7.58 4.05 -9.94
C PHE A 88 -9.01 4.38 -10.37
N ALA A 89 -9.29 4.31 -11.68
CA ALA A 89 -10.64 4.48 -12.21
C ALA A 89 -11.63 3.40 -11.71
N GLN A 90 -11.16 2.19 -11.42
CA GLN A 90 -11.98 1.13 -10.84
C GLN A 90 -12.31 1.43 -9.39
N PHE A 91 -11.35 1.88 -8.57
CA PHE A 91 -11.60 2.30 -7.18
C PHE A 91 -12.70 3.36 -7.11
N MET A 92 -12.68 4.34 -8.02
CA MET A 92 -13.72 5.37 -8.09
C MET A 92 -15.10 4.79 -8.47
N LYS A 93 -15.16 3.79 -9.35
CA LYS A 93 -16.41 3.11 -9.73
C LYS A 93 -16.96 2.24 -8.61
N ASP A 94 -16.07 1.67 -7.80
CA ASP A 94 -16.42 0.87 -6.62
C ASP A 94 -16.88 1.74 -5.44
N GLY A 95 -16.83 3.07 -5.58
CA GLY A 95 -17.37 4.03 -4.60
C GLY A 95 -16.36 4.47 -3.55
N PHE A 96 -15.07 4.14 -3.70
CA PHE A 96 -14.03 4.62 -2.78
C PHE A 96 -13.80 6.12 -2.93
N VAL A 97 -13.52 6.77 -1.79
CA VAL A 97 -13.04 8.15 -1.73
C VAL A 97 -11.52 8.12 -1.52
N PRO A 98 -10.71 8.56 -2.48
CA PRO A 98 -9.26 8.47 -2.36
C PRO A 98 -8.70 9.50 -1.37
N ILE A 99 -7.78 9.05 -0.53
CA ILE A 99 -6.91 9.89 0.30
C ILE A 99 -5.48 9.67 -0.19
N ILE A 100 -4.88 10.68 -0.81
CA ILE A 100 -3.53 10.60 -1.41
C ILE A 100 -2.56 11.41 -0.54
N LEU A 101 -1.40 10.84 -0.24
CA LEU A 101 -0.42 11.34 0.73
C LEU A 101 1.01 11.25 0.22
#